data_AF-A0A949BBT9-F1
#
_entry.id   AF-A0A949BBT9-F1
#
_cell.length_a   1.000
_cell.length_b   1.000
_cell.length_c   1.000
_cell.angle_alpha   90.00
_cell.angle_beta   90.00
_cell.angle_gamma   90.00
#
_symmetry.space_group_name_H-M   'P 1'
#
loop_
_entity.id
_entity.type
_entity.pdbx_description
1 polymer ?
#
loop_
_entity_poly.entity_id
_entity_poly.type
_entity_poly.pdbx_seq_one_letter_code
_entity_poly.pdbx_strand_id
1 'polypeptide(L)' 'PDNWFPFIPQGRVGEVREVVDPVIFMCSSKASHITGQILYVDGGVTSYIPMPSSDFAKKTI' A
#
# COMPACT_ATOMS: atom_id res chain seq x y z
N PRO A 1 -3.96 9.81 -13.30
CA PRO A 1 -5.35 9.93 -12.82
C PRO A 1 -5.41 10.82 -11.59
N ASP A 2 -6.32 11.79 -11.56
CA ASP A 2 -6.44 12.74 -10.44
C ASP A 2 -7.02 12.09 -9.17
N ASN A 3 -7.45 10.82 -9.26
CA ASN A 3 -7.98 10.02 -8.17
C ASN A 3 -7.26 8.66 -8.08
N TRP A 4 -6.61 8.42 -6.94
CA TRP A 4 -5.86 7.20 -6.63
C TRP A 4 -6.65 6.19 -5.79
N PHE A 5 -7.79 6.58 -5.21
CA PHE A 5 -8.51 5.76 -4.24
C PHE A 5 -8.93 4.38 -4.74
N PRO A 6 -9.32 4.19 -6.03
CA PRO A 6 -9.65 2.85 -6.54
C PRO A 6 -8.48 1.86 -6.52
N PHE A 7 -7.24 2.34 -6.45
CA PHE A 7 -6.03 1.52 -6.48
C PHE A 7 -5.45 1.24 -5.10
N ILE A 8 -5.90 1.98 -4.08
CA ILE A 8 -5.46 1.81 -2.70
C ILE A 8 -6.57 1.04 -1.98
N PRO A 9 -6.37 -0.22 -1.56
CA PRO A 9 -7.40 -1.00 -0.86
C PRO A 9 -8.00 -0.31 0.37
N GLN A 10 -7.20 0.48 1.08
CA GLN A 10 -7.69 1.30 2.20
C GLN A 10 -8.58 2.49 1.79
N GLY A 11 -8.70 2.78 0.49
CA GLY A 11 -9.60 3.79 -0.06
C GLY A 11 -9.20 5.24 0.22
N ARG A 12 -7.98 5.48 0.74
CA ARG A 12 -7.48 6.81 1.09
C ARG A 12 -5.98 6.92 0.90
N VAL A 13 -5.48 8.14 0.83
CA VAL A 13 -4.04 8.41 0.93
C VAL A 13 -3.60 8.26 2.39
N GLY A 14 -2.41 7.68 2.58
CA GLY A 14 -1.78 7.55 3.88
C GLY A 14 -1.27 8.89 4.43
N GLU A 15 -1.22 9.01 5.74
CA GLU A 15 -0.61 10.15 6.42
C GLU A 15 0.90 9.93 6.61
N VAL A 16 1.67 11.01 6.72
CA VAL A 16 3.13 10.94 6.95
C VAL A 16 3.47 10.08 8.17
N ARG A 17 2.66 10.18 9.23
CA ARG A 17 2.88 9.44 10.48
C ARG A 17 2.80 7.93 10.28
N GLU A 18 1.99 7.46 9.34
CA GLU A 18 1.83 6.04 9.05
C GLU A 18 3.07 5.43 8.41
N VAL A 19 3.98 6.24 7.85
CA VAL A 19 5.32 5.81 7.41
C VAL A 19 6.34 5.95 8.53
N VAL A 20 6.27 7.04 9.32
CA VAL A 20 7.22 7.31 10.41
C VAL A 20 7.15 6.24 11.49
N ASP A 21 5.96 5.84 11.94
CA ASP A 21 5.80 4.91 13.05
C ASP A 21 6.41 3.51 12.73
N PRO A 22 6.19 2.91 11.54
CA PRO A 22 6.89 1.69 11.12
C PRO A 22 8.42 1.84 11.03
N VAL A 23 8.92 2.99 10.56
CA VAL A 23 10.37 3.25 10.53
C VAL A 23 10.93 3.29 11.95
N ILE A 24 10.25 3.97 12.88
CA ILE A 24 10.64 3.98 14.30
C ILE A 24 10.65 2.56 14.86
N PHE A 25 9.65 1.74 14.55
CA PHE A 25 9.63 0.33 14.94
C PHE A 25 10.86 -0.42 14.42
N MET A 26 11.17 -0.29 13.13
CA MET A 26 12.32 -0.94 12.48
C MET A 26 13.67 -0.47 13.05
N CYS A 27 13.79 0.79 13.49
CA CYS A 27 14.99 1.31 14.14
C CYS A 27 15.09 0.97 15.63
N SER A 28 14.02 0.45 16.24
CA SER A 28 13.98 0.16 17.68
C SER A 28 14.54 -1.23 18.01
N SER A 29 14.79 -1.47 19.30
CA SER A 29 15.18 -2.80 19.81
C SER A 29 14.11 -3.88 19.58
N LYS A 30 12.87 -3.51 19.26
CA LYS A 30 11.79 -4.45 18.95
C LYS A 30 12.00 -5.17 17.61
N ALA A 31 12.80 -4.60 16.71
CA ALA A 31 13.13 -5.19 15.43
C ALA A 31 14.53 -5.85 15.42
N SER A 32 15.09 -6.19 16.59
CA SER A 32 16.49 -6.67 16.73
C SER A 32 16.84 -7.93 15.93
N HIS A 33 15.83 -8.69 15.49
CA HIS A 33 16.01 -9.88 14.66
C HIS A 33 15.35 -9.78 13.28
N ILE A 34 14.92 -8.58 12.88
CA ILE A 34 14.32 -8.31 11.57
C ILE A 34 15.38 -7.62 10.72
N THR A 35 15.86 -8.29 9.68
CA THR A 35 16.83 -7.74 8.72
C THR A 35 16.59 -8.30 7.32
N GLY A 36 17.03 -7.57 6.30
CA GLY A 36 16.87 -7.95 4.88
C GLY A 36 15.42 -7.97 4.39
N GLN A 37 14.49 -7.34 5.11
CA GLN A 37 13.06 -7.30 4.75
C GLN A 37 12.68 -5.96 4.14
N ILE A 38 11.67 -6.00 3.26
CA ILE A 38 10.95 -4.82 2.76
C ILE A 38 9.61 -4.76 3.48
N LEU A 39 9.33 -3.64 4.16
CA LEU A 39 8.04 -3.38 4.78
C LEU A 39 7.25 -2.41 3.90
N TYR A 40 6.22 -2.91 3.22
CA TYR A 40 5.32 -2.08 2.42
C TYR A 40 4.37 -1.29 3.33
N VAL A 41 4.34 0.03 3.13
CA VAL A 41 3.46 0.98 3.83
C VAL A 41 2.72 1.80 2.78
N ASP A 42 1.82 1.14 2.05
CA ASP A 42 1.20 1.68 0.84
C ASP A 42 -0.32 1.55 0.81
N GLY A 43 -0.94 1.20 1.95
CA GLY A 43 -2.38 0.96 2.03
C GLY A 43 -2.87 -0.26 1.25
N GLY A 44 -1.96 -1.19 0.89
CA GLY A 44 -2.26 -2.47 0.25
C GLY A 44 -2.08 -2.50 -1.25
N VAL A 45 -1.55 -1.43 -1.86
CA VAL A 45 -1.38 -1.30 -3.32
C VAL A 45 -0.53 -2.44 -3.88
N THR A 46 0.58 -2.78 -3.24
CA THR A 46 1.50 -3.83 -3.72
C THR A 46 0.85 -5.22 -3.69
N SER A 47 -0.04 -5.47 -2.73
CA SER A 47 -0.78 -6.74 -2.62
C SER A 47 -2.05 -6.77 -3.47
N TYR A 48 -2.46 -5.63 -4.01
CA TYR A 48 -3.63 -5.50 -4.85
C TYR A 48 -3.21 -5.34 -6.31
N ILE A 49 -3.26 -6.43 -7.06
CA ILE A 49 -3.38 -6.33 -8.51
C ILE A 49 -4.85 -5.93 -8.73
N PRO A 50 -5.16 -4.75 -9.32
CA PRO A 50 -6.47 -4.52 -9.87
C PRO A 50 -6.63 -5.53 -11.01
N MET A 51 -7.13 -6.72 -10.68
CA MET A 51 -7.71 -7.59 -11.69
C MET A 51 -8.75 -6.72 -12.36
N PRO A 52 -8.69 -6.49 -13.68
CA PRO A 52 -9.78 -5.79 -14.34
C PRO A 52 -11.02 -6.58 -14.00
N SER A 53 -11.87 -6.04 -13.11
CA SER A 53 -13.21 -6.56 -12.95
C SER A 53 -13.81 -6.54 -14.35
N SER A 54 -14.65 -7.53 -14.65
CA SER A 54 -15.21 -7.79 -15.98
C SER A 54 -15.92 -6.59 -16.64
N ASP A 55 -16.00 -5.43 -15.96
CA ASP A 55 -16.44 -4.15 -16.49
C ASP A 55 -15.40 -3.40 -17.35
N PHE A 56 -14.09 -3.68 -17.27
CA PHE A 56 -13.14 -3.12 -18.24
C PHE A 56 -13.37 -3.64 -19.67
N ALA A 57 -13.93 -4.85 -19.81
CA ALA A 57 -14.28 -5.43 -21.10
C ALA A 57 -15.52 -4.78 -21.76
N LYS A 58 -16.32 -4.03 -20.99
CA LYS A 58 -17.58 -3.44 -21.48
C LYS A 58 -17.47 -1.99 -21.93
N LYS A 59 -16.30 -1.36 -21.81
CA LYS A 59 -16.12 0.07 -22.11
C LYS A 59 -15.32 0.38 -23.39
N THR A 60 -15.02 -0.65 -24.19
CA THR A 60 -14.26 -0.51 -25.45
C THR A 60 -15.05 -0.95 -26.68
N ILE A 61 -16.39 -0.94 -26.62
CA ILE A 61 -17.26 -1.10 -27.80
C ILE A 61 -18.43 -0.14 -27.72
#